data_AF-A0A8H5ZEY9-F1
#
_entry.id   AF-A0A8H5ZEY9-F1
#
_cell.length_a   1.000
_cell.length_b   1.000
_cell.length_c   1.000
_cell.angle_alpha   90.00
_cell.angle_beta   90.00
_cell.angle_gamma   90.00
#
_symmetry.space_group_name_H-M   'P 1'
#
loop_
_entity.id
_entity.type
_entity.pdbx_description
1 polymer ?
#
loop_
_entity_poly.entity_id
_entity_poly.type
_entity_poly.pdbx_seq_one_letter_code
_entity_poly.pdbx_strand_id
1 'polypeptide(L)'
;MKTASAATYSNPSFDTVSLLLKDFSHICYYTLYIAHSANMAGDPRALLRQAETSLQKASGGFSFFGGKQEKYEAAAEQFIAAANAFRMQKMGKEAGEAFEKAASVQRQHLNEPDDEANTLTDAFKAYRKDDPEAAARCLDKAITHYCNKGNFRRAATHKQNLGELYEVELGDNMRAAAAYEEAAGWYESALANKLWLKTADLIALEGKDYYKAIELYEKVAKASIANNLMRWSVKEYLLKAGICQLCTGDQVGVNTALEKYREIDPSFQQQREYALLVDLTAAVQDGDQEMFADKLFQFDQLSKLDKWKTTLLLRIKNTIEEGGEDFS
;
A
#
# COMPACT_ATOMS: atom_id res chain seq x y z
N MET A 1 -67.76 -45.10 -18.41
CA MET A 1 -66.52 -45.86 -18.13
C MET A 1 -65.37 -45.13 -18.83
N LYS A 2 -64.28 -44.89 -18.09
CA LYS A 2 -63.13 -44.04 -18.45
C LYS A 2 -62.51 -44.42 -19.80
N THR A 3 -62.32 -43.45 -20.70
CA THR A 3 -61.44 -43.56 -21.87
C THR A 3 -60.28 -42.58 -21.73
N ALA A 4 -59.08 -43.12 -21.89
CA ALA A 4 -57.79 -42.50 -21.62
C ALA A 4 -57.45 -41.32 -22.55
N SER A 5 -56.88 -40.26 -21.99
CA SER A 5 -56.22 -39.19 -22.74
C SER A 5 -54.76 -39.58 -22.99
N ALA A 6 -54.39 -39.75 -24.25
CA ALA A 6 -53.01 -40.02 -24.66
C ALA A 6 -52.15 -38.76 -24.46
N ALA A 7 -51.07 -38.89 -23.68
CA ALA A 7 -50.04 -37.86 -23.57
C ALA A 7 -49.10 -37.98 -24.78
N THR A 8 -49.20 -37.03 -25.70
CA THR A 8 -48.24 -36.83 -26.79
C THR A 8 -46.92 -36.33 -26.21
N TYR A 9 -45.90 -37.18 -26.18
CA TYR A 9 -44.50 -36.78 -25.99
C TYR A 9 -44.02 -36.02 -27.23
N SER A 10 -43.89 -34.70 -27.13
CA SER A 10 -43.22 -33.89 -28.15
C SER A 10 -41.71 -34.12 -28.04
N ASN A 11 -41.11 -34.71 -29.08
CA ASN A 11 -39.66 -34.77 -29.23
C ASN A 11 -39.09 -33.33 -29.16
N PRO A 12 -38.06 -33.06 -28.34
CA PRO A 12 -37.38 -31.78 -28.38
C PRO A 12 -36.81 -31.57 -29.79
N SER A 13 -37.00 -30.36 -30.33
CA SER A 13 -36.49 -30.02 -31.65
C SER A 13 -34.97 -30.17 -31.71
N PHE A 14 -34.46 -30.53 -32.89
CA PHE A 14 -33.03 -30.74 -33.15
C PHE A 14 -32.15 -29.57 -32.66
N ASP A 15 -32.70 -28.35 -32.64
CA ASP A 15 -32.02 -27.14 -32.19
C ASP A 15 -31.74 -27.10 -30.68
N THR A 16 -32.62 -27.67 -29.84
CA THR A 16 -32.40 -27.70 -28.38
C THR A 16 -31.29 -28.66 -27.99
N VAL A 17 -31.19 -29.79 -28.71
CA VAL A 17 -30.11 -30.77 -28.52
C VAL A 17 -28.77 -30.21 -29.01
N SER A 18 -28.78 -29.44 -30.11
CA SER A 18 -27.58 -28.77 -30.64
C SER A 18 -27.03 -27.68 -29.71
N LEU A 19 -27.91 -26.91 -29.05
CA LEU A 19 -27.50 -25.91 -28.05
C LEU A 19 -26.85 -26.57 -26.83
N LEU A 20 -27.49 -27.61 -26.27
CA LEU A 20 -26.96 -28.33 -25.11
C LEU A 20 -25.61 -28.98 -25.42
N LEU A 21 -25.42 -29.55 -26.61
CA LEU A 21 -24.14 -30.13 -27.03
C LEU A 21 -23.04 -29.07 -27.20
N LYS A 22 -23.38 -27.86 -27.66
CA LYS A 22 -22.42 -26.74 -27.73
C LYS A 22 -22.03 -26.25 -26.34
N ASP A 23 -22.97 -26.13 -25.42
CA ASP A 23 -22.68 -25.72 -24.03
C ASP A 23 -21.83 -26.78 -23.30
N PHE A 24 -22.13 -28.07 -23.49
CA PHE A 24 -21.29 -29.16 -22.97
C PHE A 24 -19.89 -29.15 -23.60
N SER A 25 -19.77 -28.92 -24.92
CA SER A 25 -18.48 -28.78 -25.58
C SER A 25 -17.68 -27.59 -25.03
N HIS A 26 -18.33 -26.47 -24.75
CA HIS A 26 -17.67 -25.27 -24.24
C HIS A 26 -17.23 -25.44 -22.78
N ILE A 27 -18.07 -26.07 -21.95
CA ILE A 27 -17.74 -26.44 -20.57
C ILE A 27 -16.60 -27.45 -20.56
N CYS A 28 -16.64 -28.49 -21.39
CA CYS A 28 -15.54 -29.46 -21.51
C CYS A 28 -14.25 -28.79 -21.98
N TYR A 29 -14.29 -27.89 -22.97
CA TYR A 29 -13.11 -27.15 -23.43
C TYR A 29 -12.55 -26.24 -22.32
N TYR A 30 -13.40 -25.55 -21.57
CA TYR A 30 -12.97 -24.73 -20.43
C TYR A 30 -12.39 -25.58 -19.31
N THR A 31 -12.98 -26.73 -19.01
CA THR A 31 -12.52 -27.64 -17.96
C THR A 31 -11.21 -28.32 -18.38
N LEU A 32 -11.07 -28.71 -19.64
CA LEU A 32 -9.81 -29.20 -20.22
C LEU A 32 -8.75 -28.10 -20.28
N TYR A 33 -9.11 -26.86 -20.60
CA TYR A 33 -8.17 -25.74 -20.60
C TYR A 33 -7.70 -25.42 -19.18
N ILE A 34 -8.59 -25.41 -18.20
CA ILE A 34 -8.26 -25.25 -16.77
C ILE A 34 -7.38 -26.42 -16.30
N ALA A 35 -7.75 -27.67 -16.62
CA ALA A 35 -6.96 -28.85 -16.28
C ALA A 35 -5.60 -28.89 -16.99
N HIS A 36 -5.52 -28.43 -18.25
CA HIS A 36 -4.27 -28.34 -19.02
C HIS A 36 -3.39 -27.21 -18.51
N SER A 37 -3.96 -26.06 -18.12
CA SER A 37 -3.24 -24.98 -17.45
C SER A 37 -2.75 -25.37 -16.05
N ALA A 38 -3.49 -26.23 -15.33
CA ALA A 38 -3.04 -26.83 -14.07
C ALA A 38 -1.93 -27.89 -14.28
N ASN A 39 -1.92 -28.59 -15.42
CA ASN A 39 -0.88 -29.56 -15.78
C ASN A 39 0.40 -28.94 -16.36
N MET A 40 0.33 -27.70 -16.88
CA MET A 40 1.49 -26.98 -17.42
C MET A 40 2.40 -26.40 -16.33
N ALA A 41 1.89 -26.25 -15.10
CA ALA A 41 2.69 -26.05 -13.91
C ALA A 41 2.95 -27.43 -13.29
N GLY A 42 4.12 -28.03 -13.56
CA GLY A 42 4.53 -29.27 -12.89
C GLY A 42 4.33 -29.17 -11.37
N ASP A 43 4.03 -30.30 -10.70
CA ASP A 43 3.73 -30.31 -9.27
C ASP A 43 4.79 -29.49 -8.48
N PRO A 44 4.41 -28.35 -7.87
CA PRO A 44 5.36 -27.42 -7.29
C PRO A 44 6.10 -28.04 -6.11
N ARG A 45 5.48 -29.00 -5.42
CA ARG A 45 6.13 -29.76 -4.35
C ARG A 45 7.17 -30.72 -4.90
N ALA A 46 6.91 -31.32 -6.06
CA ALA A 46 7.89 -32.15 -6.74
C ALA A 46 9.09 -31.31 -7.21
N LEU A 47 8.84 -30.13 -7.79
CA LEU A 47 9.89 -29.19 -8.19
C LEU A 47 10.73 -28.73 -6.98
N LEU A 48 10.09 -28.43 -5.85
CA LEU A 48 10.80 -28.06 -4.62
C LEU A 48 11.72 -29.18 -4.12
N ARG A 49 11.25 -30.43 -4.10
CA ARG A 49 12.06 -31.59 -3.71
C ARG A 49 13.24 -31.81 -4.66
N GLN A 50 13.04 -31.58 -5.96
CA GLN A 50 14.11 -31.62 -6.94
C GLN A 50 15.17 -30.56 -6.65
N ALA A 51 14.76 -29.32 -6.38
CA ALA A 51 15.66 -28.23 -6.02
C ALA A 51 16.47 -28.53 -4.74
N GLU A 52 15.81 -29.05 -3.70
CA GLU A 52 16.48 -29.46 -2.44
C GLU A 52 17.50 -30.59 -2.68
N THR A 53 17.15 -31.57 -3.51
CA THR A 53 18.07 -32.66 -3.88
C THR A 53 19.26 -32.14 -4.67
N SER A 54 19.05 -31.19 -5.59
CA SER A 54 20.12 -30.54 -6.36
C SER A 54 21.05 -29.75 -5.44
N LEU A 55 20.50 -29.02 -4.46
CA LEU A 55 21.29 -28.29 -3.47
C LEU A 55 22.14 -29.23 -2.61
N GLN A 56 21.58 -30.36 -2.15
CA GLN A 56 22.33 -31.38 -1.41
C GLN A 56 23.46 -32.01 -2.25
N LYS A 57 23.21 -32.25 -3.54
CA LYS A 57 24.24 -32.74 -4.46
C LYS A 57 25.33 -31.70 -4.72
N ALA A 58 24.99 -30.41 -4.70
CA ALA A 58 25.95 -29.32 -4.83
C ALA A 58 26.82 -29.13 -3.57
N SER A 59 26.26 -29.38 -2.38
CA SER A 59 26.98 -29.30 -1.10
C SER A 59 27.82 -30.55 -0.79
N GLY A 60 27.45 -31.72 -1.32
CA GLY A 60 28.20 -32.97 -1.18
C GLY A 60 29.55 -32.96 -1.92
N GLY A 61 30.63 -33.31 -1.22
CA GLY A 61 32.03 -33.20 -1.69
C GLY A 61 32.46 -34.08 -2.88
N PHE A 62 31.54 -34.72 -3.61
CA PHE A 62 31.82 -35.49 -4.83
C PHE A 62 31.59 -34.64 -6.09
N SER A 63 32.41 -33.61 -6.31
CA SER A 63 32.40 -32.86 -7.58
C SER A 63 33.50 -33.36 -8.52
N PHE A 64 33.29 -34.51 -9.15
CA PHE A 64 34.23 -35.09 -10.13
C PHE A 64 33.94 -34.65 -11.59
N PHE A 65 32.75 -34.10 -11.85
CA PHE A 65 32.33 -33.57 -13.15
C PHE A 65 31.44 -32.34 -12.91
N GLY A 66 31.85 -31.16 -13.39
CA GLY A 66 31.11 -29.89 -13.31
C GLY A 66 31.57 -28.94 -12.19
N GLY A 67 31.55 -27.62 -12.48
CA GLY A 67 31.91 -26.57 -11.53
C GLY A 67 30.93 -26.53 -10.35
N LYS A 68 31.43 -26.34 -9.13
CA LYS A 68 30.58 -26.30 -7.93
C LYS A 68 29.58 -25.13 -7.98
N GLN A 69 29.99 -24.01 -8.57
CA GLN A 69 29.19 -22.81 -8.75
C GLN A 69 27.98 -23.03 -9.68
N GLU A 70 28.19 -23.64 -10.85
CA GLU A 70 27.13 -23.98 -11.82
C GLU A 70 26.02 -24.85 -11.19
N LYS A 71 26.40 -25.75 -10.27
CA LYS A 71 25.43 -26.60 -9.55
C LYS A 71 24.57 -25.81 -8.57
N TYR A 72 25.13 -24.77 -7.94
CA TYR A 72 24.37 -23.88 -7.06
C TYR A 72 23.49 -22.91 -7.85
N GLU A 73 23.94 -22.42 -9.01
CA GLU A 73 23.14 -21.61 -9.95
C GLU A 73 21.91 -22.42 -10.41
N ALA A 74 22.13 -23.64 -10.89
CA ALA A 74 21.03 -24.53 -11.31
C ALA A 74 20.07 -24.85 -10.15
N ALA A 75 20.56 -25.00 -8.92
CA ALA A 75 19.70 -25.22 -7.75
C ALA A 75 18.85 -23.97 -7.43
N ALA A 76 19.44 -22.77 -7.48
CA ALA A 76 18.72 -21.52 -7.25
C ALA A 76 17.62 -21.29 -8.31
N GLU A 77 17.92 -21.53 -9.58
CA GLU A 77 16.93 -21.47 -10.67
C GLU A 77 15.77 -22.46 -10.47
N GLN A 78 16.06 -23.69 -10.02
CA GLN A 78 15.03 -24.68 -9.72
C GLN A 78 14.13 -24.25 -8.55
N PHE A 79 14.68 -23.62 -7.51
CA PHE A 79 13.88 -23.05 -6.43
C PHE A 79 12.98 -21.91 -6.93
N ILE A 80 13.49 -21.02 -7.80
CA ILE A 80 12.71 -19.95 -8.43
C ILE A 80 11.58 -20.52 -9.30
N ALA A 81 11.86 -21.59 -10.07
CA ALA A 81 10.86 -22.26 -10.87
C ALA A 81 9.75 -22.88 -10.00
N ALA A 82 10.11 -23.56 -8.91
CA ALA A 82 9.16 -24.09 -7.95
C ALA A 82 8.33 -22.99 -7.29
N ALA A 83 8.96 -21.88 -6.89
CA ALA A 83 8.29 -20.73 -6.29
C ALA A 83 7.27 -20.09 -7.25
N ASN A 84 7.62 -19.94 -8.52
CA ASN A 84 6.70 -19.46 -9.56
C ASN A 84 5.53 -20.43 -9.76
N ALA A 85 5.75 -21.74 -9.68
CA ALA A 85 4.68 -22.74 -9.75
C ALA A 85 3.73 -22.65 -8.54
N PHE A 86 4.25 -22.49 -7.31
CA PHE A 86 3.42 -22.22 -6.12
C PHE A 86 2.62 -20.93 -6.26
N ARG A 87 3.24 -19.87 -6.80
CA ARG A 87 2.55 -18.59 -7.05
C ARG A 87 1.39 -18.74 -8.04
N MET A 88 1.56 -19.54 -9.10
CA MET A 88 0.47 -19.84 -10.05
C MET A 88 -0.69 -20.59 -9.41
N GLN A 89 -0.41 -21.42 -8.40
CA GLN A 89 -1.42 -22.16 -7.63
C GLN A 89 -2.01 -21.36 -6.47
N LYS A 90 -1.68 -20.06 -6.35
CA LYS A 90 -2.12 -19.15 -5.28
C LYS A 90 -1.68 -19.62 -3.87
N MET A 91 -0.57 -20.33 -3.80
CA MET A 91 0.09 -20.71 -2.55
C MET A 91 1.23 -19.71 -2.29
N GLY A 92 0.90 -18.51 -1.82
CA GLY A 92 1.83 -17.39 -1.70
C GLY A 92 2.86 -17.59 -0.59
N LYS A 93 2.47 -18.20 0.53
CA LYS A 93 3.40 -18.56 1.61
C LYS A 93 4.48 -19.53 1.15
N GLU A 94 4.11 -20.67 0.56
CA GLU A 94 5.07 -21.67 0.07
C GLU A 94 5.92 -21.13 -1.08
N ALA A 95 5.35 -20.27 -1.94
CA ALA A 95 6.11 -19.58 -2.97
C ALA A 95 7.18 -18.67 -2.36
N GLY A 96 6.84 -17.87 -1.35
CA GLY A 96 7.79 -17.01 -0.66
C GLY A 96 8.91 -17.80 0.03
N GLU A 97 8.59 -18.92 0.68
CA GLU A 97 9.58 -19.78 1.34
C GLU A 97 10.56 -20.39 0.32
N ALA A 98 10.07 -20.78 -0.86
CA ALA A 98 10.90 -21.26 -1.96
C ALA A 98 11.80 -20.15 -2.54
N PHE A 99 11.31 -18.92 -2.66
CA PHE A 99 12.14 -17.77 -3.04
C PHE A 99 13.19 -17.43 -1.98
N GLU A 100 12.89 -17.51 -0.69
CA GLU A 100 13.88 -17.31 0.38
C GLU A 100 14.98 -18.37 0.32
N LYS A 101 14.64 -19.63 0.02
CA LYS A 101 15.63 -20.69 -0.22
C LYS A 101 16.54 -20.34 -1.41
N ALA A 102 15.98 -19.92 -2.54
CA ALA A 102 16.78 -19.45 -3.68
C ALA A 102 17.72 -18.29 -3.32
N ALA A 103 17.20 -17.27 -2.64
CA ALA A 103 17.96 -16.10 -2.20
C ALA A 103 19.12 -16.49 -1.26
N SER A 104 18.90 -17.44 -0.35
CA SER A 104 19.95 -17.93 0.55
C SER A 104 21.09 -18.64 -0.19
N VAL A 105 20.78 -19.40 -1.24
CA VAL A 105 21.77 -20.05 -2.10
C VAL A 105 22.58 -19.00 -2.87
N GLN A 106 21.91 -18.02 -3.47
CA GLN A 106 22.56 -16.91 -4.20
C GLN A 106 23.55 -16.15 -3.31
N ARG A 107 23.16 -15.88 -2.06
CA ARG A 107 24.03 -15.18 -1.11
C ARG A 107 25.20 -16.04 -0.63
N GLN A 108 24.93 -17.26 -0.15
CA GLN A 108 25.91 -18.06 0.58
C GLN A 108 26.87 -18.81 -0.32
N HIS A 109 26.45 -19.16 -1.54
CA HIS A 109 27.20 -20.07 -2.41
C HIS A 109 27.64 -19.44 -3.72
N LEU A 110 26.89 -18.44 -4.22
CA LEU A 110 27.21 -17.74 -5.47
C LEU A 110 27.85 -16.36 -5.22
N ASN A 111 27.67 -15.79 -4.02
CA ASN A 111 28.10 -14.44 -3.68
C ASN A 111 27.53 -13.38 -4.65
N GLU A 112 26.25 -13.57 -5.01
CA GLU A 112 25.49 -12.71 -5.94
C GLU A 112 24.41 -11.92 -5.17
N PRO A 113 24.77 -10.87 -4.43
CA PRO A 113 23.83 -10.14 -3.58
C PRO A 113 22.80 -9.32 -4.39
N ASP A 114 23.11 -9.00 -5.65
CA ASP A 114 22.16 -8.38 -6.57
C ASP A 114 20.99 -9.31 -6.93
N ASP A 115 21.30 -10.58 -7.19
CA ASP A 115 20.29 -11.58 -7.51
C ASP A 115 19.53 -12.05 -6.27
N GLU A 116 20.20 -12.10 -5.10
CA GLU A 116 19.52 -12.25 -3.80
C GLU A 116 18.46 -11.16 -3.64
N ALA A 117 18.82 -9.88 -3.82
CA ALA A 117 17.90 -8.77 -3.65
C ALA A 117 16.72 -8.84 -4.63
N ASN A 118 16.96 -9.17 -5.90
CA ASN A 118 15.91 -9.34 -6.89
C ASN A 118 14.95 -10.48 -6.47
N THR A 119 15.48 -11.63 -6.08
CA THR A 119 14.70 -12.80 -5.64
C THR A 119 13.89 -12.50 -4.38
N LEU A 120 14.45 -11.75 -3.42
CA LEU A 120 13.72 -11.29 -2.23
C LEU A 120 12.57 -10.32 -2.57
N THR A 121 12.70 -9.50 -3.61
CA THR A 121 11.58 -8.66 -4.06
C THR A 121 10.44 -9.47 -4.67
N ASP A 122 10.74 -10.62 -5.28
CA ASP A 122 9.73 -11.55 -5.76
C ASP A 122 9.11 -12.37 -4.62
N ALA A 123 9.89 -12.72 -3.60
CA ALA A 123 9.39 -13.29 -2.34
C ALA A 123 8.38 -12.32 -1.68
N PHE A 124 8.70 -11.03 -1.60
CA PHE A 124 7.78 -10.01 -1.08
C PHE A 124 6.43 -10.01 -1.81
N LYS A 125 6.44 -10.09 -3.15
CA LYS A 125 5.19 -10.13 -3.95
C LYS A 125 4.37 -11.39 -3.66
N ALA A 126 5.03 -12.51 -3.40
CA ALA A 126 4.38 -13.77 -3.07
C ALA A 126 3.76 -13.76 -1.66
N TYR A 127 4.51 -13.26 -0.67
CA TYR A 127 4.06 -13.20 0.72
C TYR A 127 3.04 -12.10 1.01
N ARG A 128 2.96 -11.04 0.19
CA ARG A 128 2.21 -9.80 0.48
C ARG A 128 0.83 -10.00 1.12
N LYS A 129 0.05 -11.00 0.67
CA LYS A 129 -1.31 -11.28 1.17
C LYS A 129 -1.38 -12.39 2.22
N ASP A 130 -0.46 -13.34 2.18
CA ASP A 130 -0.54 -14.56 3.01
C ASP A 130 0.26 -14.39 4.32
N ASP A 131 1.38 -13.67 4.27
CA ASP A 131 2.25 -13.39 5.41
C ASP A 131 2.93 -12.01 5.23
N PRO A 132 2.24 -10.92 5.58
CA PRO A 132 2.77 -9.57 5.42
C PRO A 132 4.03 -9.30 6.27
N GLU A 133 4.19 -9.92 7.45
CA GLU A 133 5.40 -9.76 8.27
C GLU A 133 6.62 -10.42 7.62
N ALA A 134 6.45 -11.61 7.02
CA ALA A 134 7.52 -12.23 6.23
C ALA A 134 7.85 -11.41 4.98
N ALA A 135 6.84 -10.84 4.31
CA ALA A 135 7.03 -9.96 3.17
C ALA A 135 7.87 -8.72 3.53
N ALA A 136 7.55 -8.07 4.66
CA ALA A 136 8.28 -6.92 5.18
C ALA A 136 9.76 -7.23 5.42
N ARG A 137 10.05 -8.34 6.11
CA ARG A 137 11.41 -8.82 6.36
C ARG A 137 12.22 -9.05 5.08
N CYS A 138 11.62 -9.67 4.07
CA CYS A 138 12.29 -9.94 2.79
C CYS A 138 12.62 -8.64 2.07
N LEU A 139 11.67 -7.71 2.03
CA LEU A 139 11.84 -6.44 1.34
C LEU A 139 12.85 -5.53 2.03
N ASP A 140 12.90 -5.52 3.36
CA ASP A 140 13.86 -4.72 4.14
C ASP A 140 15.32 -5.13 3.87
N LYS A 141 15.58 -6.44 3.73
CA LYS A 141 16.88 -6.97 3.29
C LYS A 141 17.25 -6.47 1.89
N ALA A 142 16.31 -6.51 0.95
CA ALA A 142 16.53 -6.03 -0.42
C ALA A 142 16.78 -4.50 -0.46
N ILE A 143 16.04 -3.72 0.34
CA ILE A 143 16.24 -2.28 0.49
C ILE A 143 17.65 -1.98 1.01
N THR A 144 18.08 -2.66 2.07
CA THR A 144 19.42 -2.50 2.65
C THR A 144 20.51 -2.74 1.60
N HIS A 145 20.36 -3.77 0.76
CA HIS A 145 21.27 -4.02 -0.35
C HIS A 145 21.30 -2.87 -1.37
N TYR A 146 20.14 -2.42 -1.85
CA TYR A 146 20.07 -1.32 -2.81
C TYR A 146 20.61 0.01 -2.24
N CYS A 147 20.42 0.27 -0.95
CA CYS A 147 21.04 1.41 -0.25
C CYS A 147 22.56 1.30 -0.24
N ASN A 148 23.11 0.14 0.14
CA ASN A 148 24.57 -0.08 0.17
C ASN A 148 25.21 0.05 -1.21
N LYS A 149 24.48 -0.32 -2.27
CA LYS A 149 24.92 -0.15 -3.67
C LYS A 149 24.84 1.31 -4.17
N GLY A 150 24.19 2.21 -3.43
CA GLY A 150 23.95 3.60 -3.82
C GLY A 150 22.76 3.77 -4.80
N ASN A 151 21.92 2.75 -4.96
CA ASN A 151 20.72 2.82 -5.81
C ASN A 151 19.50 3.32 -5.01
N PHE A 152 19.56 4.57 -4.59
CA PHE A 152 18.54 5.20 -3.75
C PHE A 152 17.16 5.25 -4.42
N ARG A 153 17.09 5.42 -5.75
CA ARG A 153 15.81 5.45 -6.46
C ARG A 153 15.06 4.11 -6.40
N ARG A 154 15.76 2.98 -6.56
CA ARG A 154 15.13 1.65 -6.40
C ARG A 154 14.79 1.39 -4.94
N ALA A 155 15.71 1.71 -4.02
CA ALA A 155 15.47 1.58 -2.58
C ALA A 155 14.21 2.34 -2.14
N ALA A 156 14.01 3.58 -2.63
CA ALA A 156 12.84 4.39 -2.33
C ALA A 156 11.54 3.77 -2.83
N THR A 157 11.53 3.21 -4.04
CA THR A 157 10.36 2.49 -4.57
C THR A 157 10.02 1.28 -3.69
N HIS A 158 11.02 0.50 -3.28
CA HIS A 158 10.79 -0.64 -2.39
C HIS A 158 10.34 -0.20 -1.00
N LYS A 159 10.90 0.88 -0.45
CA LYS A 159 10.49 1.45 0.84
C LYS A 159 9.06 2.00 0.79
N GLN A 160 8.64 2.58 -0.33
CA GLN A 160 7.25 2.96 -0.55
C GLN A 160 6.31 1.74 -0.55
N ASN A 161 6.69 0.65 -1.23
CA ASN A 161 5.91 -0.59 -1.21
C ASN A 161 5.83 -1.20 0.19
N LEU A 162 6.89 -1.06 0.99
CA LEU A 162 6.92 -1.47 2.40
C LEU A 162 5.94 -0.63 3.24
N GLY A 163 5.90 0.69 3.03
CA GLY A 163 4.91 1.55 3.69
C GLY A 163 3.46 1.18 3.30
N GLU A 164 3.22 0.83 2.04
CA GLU A 164 1.90 0.39 1.57
C GLU A 164 1.47 -0.95 2.20
N LEU A 165 2.42 -1.87 2.37
CA LEU A 165 2.20 -3.12 3.09
C LEU A 165 1.77 -2.86 4.54
N TYR A 166 2.47 -1.98 5.25
CA TYR A 166 2.15 -1.63 6.63
C TYR A 166 0.78 -0.97 6.77
N GLU A 167 0.43 -0.05 5.87
CA GLU A 167 -0.85 0.65 5.90
C GLU A 167 -2.03 -0.25 5.50
N VAL A 168 -1.89 -1.02 4.41
CA VAL A 168 -3.03 -1.75 3.80
C VAL A 168 -3.22 -3.13 4.42
N GLU A 169 -2.14 -3.90 4.59
CA GLU A 169 -2.25 -5.30 5.03
C GLU A 169 -2.15 -5.44 6.55
N LEU A 170 -1.30 -4.64 7.21
CA LEU A 170 -1.07 -4.72 8.65
C LEU A 170 -1.87 -3.67 9.46
N GLY A 171 -2.33 -2.59 8.81
CA GLY A 171 -3.03 -1.48 9.48
C GLY A 171 -2.15 -0.70 10.47
N ASP A 172 -0.83 -0.83 10.39
CA ASP A 172 0.13 -0.13 11.27
C ASP A 172 0.54 1.21 10.63
N ASN A 173 -0.23 2.24 10.96
CA ASN A 173 -0.03 3.59 10.43
C ASN A 173 1.30 4.21 10.84
N MET A 174 1.84 3.85 12.01
CA MET A 174 3.09 4.43 12.52
C MET A 174 4.30 3.88 11.77
N ARG A 175 4.35 2.56 11.58
CA ARG A 175 5.40 1.95 10.74
C ARG A 175 5.29 2.38 9.29
N ALA A 176 4.07 2.50 8.78
CA ALA A 176 3.83 3.02 7.43
C ALA A 176 4.35 4.47 7.28
N ALA A 177 4.04 5.34 8.24
CA ALA A 177 4.50 6.74 8.23
C ALA A 177 6.03 6.84 8.21
N ALA A 178 6.72 6.08 9.08
CA ALA A 178 8.19 6.04 9.12
C ALA A 178 8.80 5.53 7.80
N ALA A 179 8.22 4.47 7.21
CA ALA A 179 8.68 3.95 5.93
C ALA A 179 8.50 4.96 4.79
N TYR A 180 7.36 5.65 4.75
CA TYR A 180 7.12 6.72 3.76
C TYR A 180 8.02 7.92 3.97
N GLU A 181 8.36 8.26 5.22
CA GLU A 181 9.27 9.34 5.56
C GLU A 181 10.69 9.09 5.02
N GLU A 182 11.23 7.89 5.28
CA GLU A 182 12.53 7.46 4.76
C GLU A 182 12.53 7.42 3.22
N ALA A 183 11.47 6.88 2.62
CA ALA A 183 11.32 6.84 1.17
C ALA A 183 11.29 8.26 0.56
N ALA A 184 10.58 9.20 1.20
CA ALA A 184 10.51 10.59 0.78
C ALA A 184 11.86 11.31 0.88
N GLY A 185 12.70 10.93 1.85
CA GLY A 185 14.07 11.43 1.99
C GLY A 185 15.00 11.01 0.86
N TRP A 186 14.73 9.87 0.21
CA TRP A 186 15.52 9.37 -0.92
C TRP A 186 14.97 9.83 -2.29
N TYR A 187 13.70 10.23 -2.37
CA TYR A 187 13.12 10.80 -3.58
C TYR A 187 13.42 12.29 -3.71
N GLU A 188 13.39 12.79 -4.95
CA GLU A 188 13.55 14.20 -5.26
C GLU A 188 12.21 14.85 -5.66
N SER A 189 12.05 16.12 -5.27
CA SER A 189 11.03 17.06 -5.76
C SER A 189 9.58 16.50 -5.68
N ALA A 190 8.90 16.34 -6.83
CA ALA A 190 7.48 16.01 -6.90
C ALA A 190 7.09 14.65 -6.28
N LEU A 191 7.93 13.63 -6.45
CA LEU A 191 7.65 12.29 -5.90
C LEU A 191 7.79 12.29 -4.38
N ALA A 192 8.78 13.01 -3.86
CA ALA A 192 8.98 13.20 -2.43
C ALA A 192 7.76 13.89 -1.81
N ASN A 193 7.25 14.97 -2.43
CA ASN A 193 6.08 15.71 -1.93
C ASN A 193 4.86 14.82 -1.71
N LYS A 194 4.58 13.88 -2.64
CA LYS A 194 3.46 12.93 -2.49
C LYS A 194 3.62 12.05 -1.25
N LEU A 195 4.84 11.59 -0.97
CA LEU A 195 5.11 10.73 0.19
C LEU A 195 5.10 11.54 1.49
N TRP A 196 5.67 12.75 1.51
CA TRP A 196 5.61 13.65 2.66
C TRP A 196 4.17 13.94 3.09
N LEU A 197 3.27 14.19 2.14
CA LEU A 197 1.84 14.39 2.42
C LEU A 197 1.21 13.13 3.02
N LYS A 198 1.55 11.95 2.50
CA LYS A 198 1.04 10.68 3.02
C LYS A 198 1.54 10.39 4.45
N THR A 199 2.82 10.65 4.71
CA THR A 199 3.39 10.59 6.06
C THR A 199 2.67 11.56 7.00
N ALA A 200 2.43 12.80 6.58
CA ALA A 200 1.72 13.79 7.38
C ALA A 200 0.27 13.36 7.67
N ASP A 201 -0.44 12.84 6.66
CA ASP A 201 -1.82 12.35 6.80
C ASP A 201 -1.90 11.24 7.86
N LEU A 202 -0.97 10.26 7.82
CA LEU A 202 -0.93 9.14 8.77
C LEU A 202 -0.57 9.59 10.19
N ILE A 203 0.42 10.46 10.35
CA ILE A 203 0.83 11.01 11.66
C ILE A 203 -0.33 11.79 12.30
N ALA A 204 -1.01 12.62 11.51
CA ALA A 204 -2.14 13.39 12.00
C ALA A 204 -3.31 12.49 12.45
N LEU A 205 -3.62 11.42 11.70
CA LEU A 205 -4.67 10.48 12.07
C LEU A 205 -4.38 9.76 13.39
N GLU A 206 -3.13 9.31 13.59
CA GLU A 206 -2.70 8.70 14.85
C GLU A 206 -2.85 9.68 16.04
N GLY A 207 -2.58 10.97 15.82
CA GLY A 207 -2.84 12.05 16.78
C GLY A 207 -1.82 12.20 17.90
N LYS A 208 -0.68 11.51 17.82
CA LYS A 208 0.42 11.63 18.82
C LYS A 208 1.28 12.88 18.61
N ASP A 209 1.59 13.21 17.35
CA ASP A 209 2.57 14.25 17.00
C ASP A 209 2.04 15.21 15.91
N TYR A 210 1.05 16.04 16.23
CA TYR A 210 0.51 17.01 15.25
C TYR A 210 1.55 18.01 14.75
N TYR A 211 2.47 18.45 15.62
CA TYR A 211 3.55 19.38 15.24
C TYR A 211 4.38 18.86 14.07
N LYS A 212 4.73 17.57 14.07
CA LYS A 212 5.46 16.95 12.96
C LYS A 212 4.62 16.93 11.68
N ALA A 213 3.33 16.62 11.76
CA ALA A 213 2.45 16.65 10.59
C ALA A 213 2.35 18.08 10.00
N ILE A 214 2.25 19.11 10.84
CA ILE A 214 2.21 20.52 10.43
C ILE A 214 3.48 20.91 9.67
N GLU A 215 4.65 20.61 10.23
CA GLU A 215 5.94 20.90 9.58
C GLU A 215 6.04 20.27 8.19
N LEU A 216 5.57 19.03 8.05
CA LEU A 216 5.55 18.32 6.77
C LEU A 216 4.61 18.97 5.76
N TYR A 217 3.38 19.33 6.15
CA TYR A 217 2.46 20.02 5.25
C TYR A 217 3.00 21.39 4.81
N GLU A 218 3.55 22.17 5.73
CA GLU A 218 4.14 23.47 5.41
C GLU A 218 5.36 23.35 4.49
N LYS A 219 6.21 22.35 4.73
CA LYS A 219 7.36 22.03 3.86
C LYS A 219 6.89 21.76 2.44
N VAL A 220 5.87 20.93 2.27
CA VAL A 220 5.31 20.62 0.94
C VAL A 220 4.60 21.81 0.33
N ALA A 221 3.88 22.62 1.11
CA ALA A 221 3.23 23.84 0.64
C ALA A 221 4.24 24.84 0.07
N LYS A 222 5.34 25.10 0.80
CA LYS A 222 6.44 25.98 0.35
C LYS A 222 7.17 25.44 -0.89
N ALA A 223 7.32 24.12 -1.00
CA ALA A 223 7.89 23.52 -2.21
C ALA A 223 6.92 23.59 -3.41
N SER A 224 5.62 23.53 -3.16
CA SER A 224 4.57 23.46 -4.19
C SER A 224 4.14 24.83 -4.73
N ILE A 225 4.29 25.91 -3.95
CA ILE A 225 3.90 27.27 -4.39
C ILE A 225 4.72 27.77 -5.58
N ALA A 226 5.99 27.34 -5.69
CA ALA A 226 6.87 27.68 -6.80
C ALA A 226 6.50 26.93 -8.10
N ASN A 227 5.67 25.89 -8.02
CA ASN A 227 5.26 25.09 -9.17
C ASN A 227 3.82 25.42 -9.58
N ASN A 228 3.65 26.05 -10.74
CA ASN A 228 2.34 26.47 -11.26
C ASN A 228 1.30 25.34 -11.37
N LEU A 229 1.72 24.09 -11.54
CA LEU A 229 0.81 22.95 -11.59
C LEU A 229 0.31 22.55 -10.19
N MET A 230 1.16 22.66 -9.17
CA MET A 230 0.85 22.24 -7.80
C MET A 230 0.29 23.36 -6.93
N ARG A 231 0.40 24.62 -7.39
CA ARG A 231 -0.10 25.81 -6.69
C ARG A 231 -1.55 25.69 -6.27
N TRP A 232 -2.42 25.13 -7.11
CA TRP A 232 -3.84 24.95 -6.80
C TRP A 232 -4.11 24.02 -5.61
N SER A 233 -3.18 23.10 -5.33
CA SER A 233 -3.27 22.17 -4.20
C SER A 233 -2.69 22.75 -2.91
N VAL A 234 -1.99 23.89 -2.94
CA VAL A 234 -1.37 24.49 -1.75
C VAL A 234 -2.43 24.85 -0.70
N LYS A 235 -3.58 25.37 -1.13
CA LYS A 235 -4.70 25.69 -0.23
C LYS A 235 -5.19 24.49 0.59
N GLU A 236 -5.16 23.30 0.00
CA GLU A 236 -5.53 22.06 0.66
C GLU A 236 -4.48 21.66 1.70
N TYR A 237 -3.19 21.81 1.39
CA TYR A 237 -2.11 21.52 2.34
C TYR A 237 -2.13 22.49 3.53
N LEU A 238 -2.38 23.78 3.28
CA LEU A 238 -2.52 24.79 4.33
C LEU A 238 -3.75 24.56 5.19
N LEU A 239 -4.88 24.15 4.59
CA LEU A 239 -6.08 23.76 5.34
C LEU A 239 -5.79 22.57 6.27
N LYS A 240 -5.15 21.52 5.76
CA LYS A 240 -4.78 20.35 6.57
C LYS A 240 -3.83 20.72 7.70
N ALA A 241 -2.83 21.57 7.43
CA ALA A 241 -1.91 22.07 8.44
C ALA A 241 -2.65 22.88 9.54
N GLY A 242 -3.60 23.74 9.15
CA GLY A 242 -4.43 24.50 10.09
C GLY A 242 -5.34 23.62 10.95
N ILE A 243 -5.94 22.58 10.37
CA ILE A 243 -6.73 21.60 11.13
C ILE A 243 -5.84 20.87 12.16
N CYS A 244 -4.63 20.48 11.78
CA CYS A 244 -3.67 19.88 12.72
C CYS A 244 -3.27 20.86 13.84
N GLN A 245 -3.12 22.15 13.54
CA GLN A 245 -2.85 23.18 14.55
C GLN A 245 -4.01 23.30 15.54
N LEU A 246 -5.26 23.33 15.06
CA LEU A 246 -6.44 23.32 15.93
C LEU A 246 -6.49 22.07 16.82
N CYS A 247 -6.04 20.91 16.33
CA CYS A 247 -5.95 19.69 17.15
C CYS A 247 -4.91 19.77 18.29
N THR A 248 -3.95 20.71 18.24
CA THR A 248 -2.97 20.87 19.33
C THR A 248 -3.54 21.59 20.55
N GLY A 249 -4.64 22.35 20.38
CA GLY A 249 -5.21 23.21 21.42
C GLY A 249 -4.41 24.50 21.69
N ASP A 250 -3.30 24.75 20.99
CA ASP A 250 -2.50 25.97 21.15
C ASP A 250 -3.08 27.14 20.35
N GLN A 251 -3.87 27.99 21.02
CA GLN A 251 -4.51 29.16 20.41
C GLN A 251 -3.51 30.20 19.88
N VAL A 252 -2.36 30.36 20.54
CA VAL A 252 -1.33 31.29 20.07
C VAL A 252 -0.69 30.73 18.82
N GLY A 253 -0.36 29.42 18.84
CA GLY A 253 0.17 28.69 17.71
C GLY A 253 -0.73 28.75 16.47
N VAL A 254 -2.04 28.63 16.63
CA VAL A 254 -3.02 28.73 15.53
C VAL A 254 -3.01 30.11 14.89
N ASN A 255 -3.06 31.19 15.69
CA ASN A 255 -3.06 32.55 15.16
C ASN A 255 -1.74 32.87 14.42
N THR A 256 -0.60 32.48 14.98
CA THR A 256 0.70 32.62 14.31
C THR A 256 0.77 31.80 13.02
N ALA A 257 0.20 30.58 13.01
CA ALA A 257 0.14 29.75 11.82
C ALA A 257 -0.72 30.40 10.71
N LEU A 258 -1.86 31.01 11.05
CA LEU A 258 -2.69 31.73 10.09
C LEU A 258 -1.93 32.89 9.45
N GLU A 259 -1.17 33.67 10.21
CA GLU A 259 -0.31 34.72 9.66
C GLU A 259 0.74 34.15 8.70
N LYS A 260 1.43 33.08 9.12
CA LYS A 260 2.42 32.38 8.29
C LYS A 260 1.82 31.84 6.98
N TYR A 261 0.59 31.33 7.00
CA TYR A 261 -0.07 30.82 5.79
C TYR A 261 -0.37 31.95 4.79
N ARG A 262 -0.66 33.17 5.28
CA ARG A 262 -0.83 34.36 4.44
C ARG A 262 0.48 34.78 3.77
N GLU A 263 1.62 34.57 4.43
CA GLU A 263 2.94 34.83 3.86
C GLU A 263 3.32 33.81 2.79
N ILE A 264 2.97 32.53 3.00
CA ILE A 264 3.25 31.45 2.03
C ILE A 264 2.47 31.66 0.73
N ASP A 265 1.17 31.96 0.83
CA ASP A 265 0.33 32.28 -0.32
C ASP A 265 -0.58 33.47 -0.02
N PRO A 266 -0.24 34.68 -0.51
CA PRO A 266 -1.07 35.87 -0.32
C PRO A 266 -2.50 35.72 -0.85
N SER A 267 -2.72 34.84 -1.84
CA SER A 267 -4.06 34.59 -2.40
C SER A 267 -4.93 33.69 -1.51
N PHE A 268 -4.34 33.01 -0.52
CA PHE A 268 -5.05 32.10 0.38
C PHE A 268 -6.14 32.81 1.20
N GLN A 269 -5.94 34.08 1.53
CA GLN A 269 -6.93 34.90 2.27
C GLN A 269 -8.29 35.00 1.60
N GLN A 270 -8.33 34.92 0.27
CA GLN A 270 -9.57 35.00 -0.51
C GLN A 270 -10.21 33.63 -0.73
N GLN A 271 -9.54 32.55 -0.30
CA GLN A 271 -10.02 31.18 -0.46
C GLN A 271 -10.95 30.81 0.68
N ARG A 272 -11.89 29.90 0.39
CA ARG A 272 -12.88 29.42 1.36
C ARG A 272 -12.22 28.63 2.49
N GLU A 273 -11.11 27.96 2.17
CA GLU A 273 -10.30 27.18 3.09
C GLU A 273 -9.71 28.05 4.21
N TYR A 274 -9.26 29.28 3.90
CA TYR A 274 -8.78 30.23 4.92
C TYR A 274 -9.94 30.76 5.76
N ALA A 275 -11.05 31.15 5.13
CA ALA A 275 -12.24 31.61 5.84
C ALA A 275 -12.76 30.56 6.82
N LEU A 276 -12.76 29.28 6.42
CA LEU A 276 -13.11 28.17 7.30
C LEU A 276 -12.17 28.10 8.50
N LEU A 277 -10.85 28.14 8.30
CA LEU A 277 -9.91 28.06 9.43
C LEU A 277 -10.11 29.19 10.43
N VAL A 278 -10.36 30.41 9.97
CA VAL A 278 -10.65 31.56 10.84
C VAL A 278 -11.94 31.34 11.63
N ASP A 279 -13.01 30.92 10.94
CA ASP A 279 -14.31 30.64 11.56
C ASP A 279 -14.21 29.51 12.61
N LEU A 280 -13.48 28.44 12.32
CA LEU A 280 -13.26 27.34 13.27
C LEU A 280 -12.39 27.77 14.44
N THR A 281 -11.38 28.61 14.21
CA THR A 281 -10.53 29.15 15.29
C THR A 281 -11.36 29.98 16.26
N ALA A 282 -12.23 30.86 15.75
CA ALA A 282 -13.15 31.64 16.58
C ALA A 282 -14.10 30.75 17.38
N ALA A 283 -14.73 29.75 16.73
CA ALA A 283 -15.64 28.83 17.41
C ALA A 283 -14.95 28.02 18.52
N VAL A 284 -13.70 27.60 18.31
CA VAL A 284 -12.91 26.91 19.35
C VAL A 284 -12.54 27.87 20.50
N GLN A 285 -12.24 29.14 20.20
CA GLN A 285 -11.92 30.15 21.23
C GLN A 285 -13.14 30.50 22.10
N ASP A 286 -14.31 30.59 21.48
CA ASP A 286 -15.57 30.91 22.15
C ASP A 286 -16.20 29.68 22.82
N GLY A 287 -15.66 28.47 22.58
CA GLY A 287 -16.23 27.21 23.07
C GLY A 287 -17.58 26.86 22.42
N ASP A 288 -17.90 27.46 21.28
CA ASP A 288 -19.21 27.34 20.62
C ASP A 288 -19.23 26.16 19.63
N GLN A 289 -19.75 25.03 20.11
CA GLN A 289 -19.86 23.80 19.33
C GLN A 289 -20.90 23.90 18.19
N GLU A 290 -21.94 24.71 18.36
CA GLU A 290 -23.01 24.89 17.36
C GLU A 290 -22.47 25.72 16.19
N MET A 291 -21.78 26.83 16.50
CA MET A 291 -21.07 27.62 15.51
C MET A 291 -20.04 26.77 14.75
N PHE A 292 -19.27 25.91 15.44
CA PHE A 292 -18.32 25.01 14.79
C PHE A 292 -19.01 24.08 13.78
N ALA A 293 -20.11 23.44 14.18
CA ALA A 293 -20.86 22.52 13.33
C ALA A 293 -21.51 23.21 12.12
N ASP A 294 -22.10 24.39 12.32
CA ASP A 294 -22.75 25.17 11.28
C ASP A 294 -21.77 25.62 10.20
N LYS A 295 -20.59 26.09 10.61
CA LYS A 295 -19.53 26.51 9.67
C LYS A 295 -18.99 25.34 8.86
N LEU A 296 -18.81 24.17 9.48
CA LEU A 296 -18.46 22.95 8.76
C LEU A 296 -19.53 22.51 7.77
N PHE A 297 -20.82 22.61 8.15
CA PHE A 297 -21.92 22.26 7.25
C PHE A 297 -21.96 23.19 6.03
N GLN A 298 -21.82 24.50 6.23
CA GLN A 298 -21.76 25.48 5.14
C GLN A 298 -20.58 25.20 4.19
N PHE A 299 -19.42 24.81 4.74
CA PHE A 299 -18.27 24.43 3.92
C PHE A 299 -18.51 23.13 3.14
N ASP A 300 -19.07 22.08 3.76
CA ASP A 300 -19.33 20.78 3.12
C ASP A 300 -20.33 20.86 1.96
N GLN A 301 -21.25 21.82 1.98
CA GLN A 301 -22.16 22.06 0.84
C GLN A 301 -21.42 22.51 -0.43
N LEU A 302 -20.31 23.22 -0.26
CA LEU A 302 -19.54 23.80 -1.36
C LEU A 302 -18.28 22.99 -1.70
N SER A 303 -17.66 22.41 -0.68
CA SER A 303 -16.39 21.68 -0.74
C SER A 303 -16.50 20.45 0.15
N LYS A 304 -16.71 19.28 -0.46
CA LYS A 304 -16.94 18.04 0.29
C LYS A 304 -15.77 17.70 1.21
N LEU A 305 -16.08 17.42 2.48
CA LEU A 305 -15.13 16.95 3.47
C LEU A 305 -14.78 15.48 3.17
N ASP A 306 -13.48 15.19 3.11
CA ASP A 306 -12.99 13.82 3.00
C ASP A 306 -12.91 13.15 4.38
N LYS A 307 -12.75 11.83 4.37
CA LYS A 307 -12.66 11.02 5.60
C LYS A 307 -11.59 11.55 6.56
N TRP A 308 -10.46 12.03 6.04
CA TRP A 308 -9.37 12.58 6.85
C TRP A 308 -9.81 13.85 7.59
N LYS A 309 -10.39 14.85 6.89
CA LYS A 309 -10.86 16.09 7.51
C LYS A 309 -11.94 15.79 8.53
N THR A 310 -12.94 14.97 8.19
CA THR A 310 -14.02 14.61 9.10
C THR A 310 -13.48 13.98 10.39
N THR A 311 -12.49 13.08 10.31
CA THR A 311 -11.92 12.41 11.49
C THR A 311 -11.27 13.41 12.45
N LEU A 312 -10.45 14.34 11.94
CA LEU A 312 -9.78 15.33 12.79
C LEU A 312 -10.70 16.44 13.27
N LEU A 313 -11.63 16.90 12.43
CA LEU A 313 -12.61 17.92 12.82
C LEU A 313 -13.55 17.40 13.91
N LEU A 314 -13.91 16.12 13.88
CA LEU A 314 -14.65 15.49 14.99
C LEU A 314 -13.81 15.44 16.27
N ARG A 315 -12.51 15.17 16.18
CA ARG A 315 -11.61 15.19 17.33
C ARG A 315 -11.56 16.59 17.96
N ILE A 316 -11.44 17.64 17.15
CA ILE A 316 -11.49 19.04 17.62
C ILE A 316 -12.84 19.35 18.26
N LYS A 317 -13.95 18.97 17.61
CA LYS A 317 -15.30 19.21 18.13
C LYS A 317 -15.51 18.59 19.52
N ASN A 318 -14.99 17.39 19.74
CA ASN A 318 -15.10 16.71 21.04
C ASN A 318 -14.22 17.39 22.11
N THR A 319 -13.06 17.95 21.74
CA THR A 319 -12.23 18.70 22.68
C THR A 319 -12.90 19.99 23.17
N ILE A 320 -13.74 20.62 22.36
CA ILE A 320 -14.55 21.78 22.77
C ILE A 320 -15.58 21.36 23.85
N GLU A 321 -16.18 20.18 23.71
CA GLU A 321 -17.16 19.63 24.66
C GLU A 321 -16.53 19.36 26.04
N GLU A 322 -15.38 18.68 26.08
CA GLU A 322 -14.64 18.42 27.32
C GLU A 322 -14.22 19.72 28.04
N GLY A 323 -13.81 20.75 27.28
CA GLY A 323 -13.46 22.06 27.84
C GLY A 323 -14.65 22.85 28.38
N GLY A 324 -15.89 22.56 27.95
CA GLY A 324 -17.11 23.19 28.44
C GLY A 324 -17.67 22.57 29.72
N GLU A 325 -17.42 21.27 29.95
CA GLU A 325 -17.88 20.55 31.14
C GLU A 325 -17.08 20.91 32.40
N ASP A 326 -15.79 21.25 32.28
CA ASP A 326 -14.93 21.63 33.42
C ASP A 326 -15.25 23.02 34.02
N PHE A 327 -16.08 23.83 33.35
CA PHE A 327 -16.50 25.17 33.79
C PHE A 327 -17.97 25.28 34.19
N SER A 328 -18.73 24.16 34.18
CA SER A 328 -20.15 24.09 34.58
C SER A 328 -20.33 23.41 35.94
#